data_AF-A0A968X6A9-F1
#
_entry.id   AF-A0A968X6A9-F1
#
_cell.length_a   1.000
_cell.length_b   1.000
_cell.length_c   1.000
_cell.angle_alpha   90.00
_cell.angle_beta   90.00
_cell.angle_gamma   90.00
#
_symmetry.space_group_name_H-M   'P 1'
#
loop_
_entity.id
_entity.type
_entity.pdbx_description
1 polymer ?
#
loop_
_entity_poly.entity_id
_entity_poly.type
_entity_poly.pdbx_seq_one_letter_code
_entity_poly.pdbx_strand_id
1 'polypeptide(L)'
;MRIITPRNNQLDVLACETFLAALVADAPGQIALELCGTSLERLFIVRGDEVAVTTALQQLAHAYPQCDFEDLTPEQDPIQNASMLANPVRQAVELRLRDAVYLPLRTAVSREGRSTYDDYSRAADPMIGLISAMDGLRATESCVIQFALLPMPDDWSRFWRGTLDDVNVRARAAPQSMAASILTGLGLMGCLWGVIVIAFAITLKLSAWLWLLGILLGLAGVGFLYLRFKLPSPPDPDLVRKKIHQSAFRVCARIFVFGDDAQLATYRMDRIKGAFRGYNLAGGNGFIFVPALNDDPSQLLFEKKHSGRDCP
;
A
#
# COMPACT_ATOMS: atom_id res chain seq x y z
N MET A 1 -23.23 -8.15 4.25
CA MET A 1 -22.87 -9.25 5.17
C MET A 1 -21.73 -8.81 6.06
N ARG A 2 -21.85 -9.01 7.38
CA ARG A 2 -20.75 -8.81 8.35
C ARG A 2 -19.88 -10.06 8.43
N ILE A 3 -18.57 -9.88 8.46
CA ILE A 3 -17.59 -10.90 8.81
C ILE A 3 -17.18 -10.68 10.26
N ILE A 4 -17.28 -11.72 11.07
CA ILE A 4 -16.81 -11.75 12.45
C ILE A 4 -15.47 -12.47 12.45
N THR A 5 -14.40 -11.71 12.65
CA THR A 5 -13.04 -12.25 12.69
C THR A 5 -12.68 -12.75 14.09
N PRO A 6 -11.89 -13.84 14.20
CA PRO A 6 -11.39 -14.31 15.49
C PRO A 6 -10.41 -13.28 16.09
N ARG A 7 -10.29 -13.27 17.43
CA ARG A 7 -9.28 -12.44 18.10
C ARG A 7 -7.85 -12.84 17.77
N ASN A 8 -7.63 -14.14 17.55
CA ASN A 8 -6.34 -14.71 17.18
C ASN A 8 -6.48 -15.35 15.81
N ASN A 9 -5.86 -14.77 14.79
CA ASN A 9 -5.75 -15.42 13.49
C ASN A 9 -4.58 -16.40 13.52
N GLN A 10 -4.84 -17.68 13.23
CA GLN A 10 -3.84 -18.73 13.15
C GLN A 10 -3.37 -18.99 11.72
N LEU A 11 -3.99 -18.35 10.73
CA LEU A 11 -3.73 -18.57 9.31
C LEU A 11 -2.85 -17.47 8.73
N ASP A 12 -1.89 -17.91 7.93
CA ASP A 12 -0.86 -17.07 7.31
C ASP A 12 -1.35 -16.42 6.00
N VAL A 13 -0.55 -15.51 5.45
CA VAL A 13 -0.77 -14.77 4.19
C VAL A 13 -1.16 -15.69 3.03
N LEU A 14 -0.68 -16.94 3.01
CA LEU A 14 -1.02 -17.91 1.97
C LEU A 14 -2.53 -18.23 1.91
N ALA A 15 -3.23 -18.23 3.05
CA ALA A 15 -4.68 -18.42 3.08
C ALA A 15 -5.40 -17.25 2.40
N CYS A 16 -4.89 -16.02 2.58
CA CYS A 16 -5.38 -14.83 1.90
C CYS A 16 -5.12 -14.90 0.38
N GLU A 17 -3.92 -15.29 -0.03
CA GLU A 17 -3.59 -15.46 -1.46
C GLU A 17 -4.51 -16.51 -2.11
N THR A 18 -4.78 -17.62 -1.43
CA THR A 18 -5.67 -18.68 -1.90
C THR A 18 -7.12 -18.19 -2.00
N PHE A 19 -7.62 -17.52 -0.96
CA PHE A 19 -8.95 -16.89 -0.96
C PHE A 19 -9.12 -15.94 -2.13
N LEU A 20 -8.17 -15.01 -2.32
CA LEU A 20 -8.23 -14.03 -3.40
C LEU A 20 -8.16 -14.70 -4.78
N ALA A 21 -7.34 -15.73 -4.94
CA ALA A 21 -7.26 -16.49 -6.20
C ALA A 21 -8.58 -17.20 -6.53
N ALA A 22 -9.21 -17.86 -5.54
CA ALA A 22 -10.51 -18.50 -5.71
C ALA A 22 -11.61 -17.47 -6.03
N LEU A 23 -11.54 -16.30 -5.37
CA LEU A 23 -12.48 -15.21 -5.60
C LEU A 23 -12.36 -14.63 -7.02
N VAL A 24 -11.14 -14.53 -7.60
CA VAL A 24 -10.98 -14.14 -9.01
C VAL A 24 -11.65 -15.14 -9.95
N ALA A 25 -11.51 -16.45 -9.67
CA ALA A 25 -12.02 -17.50 -10.53
C ALA A 25 -13.55 -17.58 -10.54
N ASP A 26 -14.17 -17.41 -9.36
CA ASP A 26 -15.59 -17.74 -9.18
C ASP A 26 -16.51 -16.53 -9.00
N ALA A 27 -15.99 -15.30 -8.80
CA ALA A 27 -16.84 -14.14 -8.55
C ALA A 27 -17.64 -13.74 -9.81
N PRO A 28 -18.98 -13.88 -9.82
CA PRO A 28 -19.81 -13.58 -10.98
C PRO A 28 -20.04 -12.08 -11.18
N GLY A 29 -19.54 -11.21 -10.29
CA GLY A 29 -19.87 -9.79 -10.26
C GLY A 29 -18.92 -8.94 -9.43
N GLN A 30 -19.30 -7.67 -9.23
CA GLN A 30 -18.53 -6.73 -8.41
C GLN A 30 -18.84 -6.96 -6.94
N ILE A 31 -17.78 -7.00 -6.13
CA ILE A 31 -17.88 -7.07 -4.68
C ILE A 31 -17.04 -5.94 -4.08
N ALA A 32 -17.36 -5.53 -2.87
CA ALA A 32 -16.54 -4.65 -2.09
C ALA A 32 -16.24 -5.28 -0.73
N LEU A 33 -14.97 -5.17 -0.35
CA LEU A 33 -14.51 -5.47 0.99
C LEU A 33 -14.42 -4.14 1.75
N GLU A 34 -15.12 -4.05 2.87
CA GLU A 34 -15.30 -2.81 3.62
C GLU A 34 -14.75 -2.98 5.04
N LEU A 35 -13.98 -2.00 5.49
CA LEU A 35 -13.69 -1.77 6.91
C LEU A 35 -14.49 -0.55 7.35
N CYS A 36 -15.44 -0.75 8.24
CA CYS A 36 -16.28 0.31 8.77
C CYS A 36 -15.98 0.56 10.24
N GLY A 37 -16.02 1.82 10.65
CA GLY A 37 -15.92 2.24 12.03
C GLY A 37 -17.14 3.06 12.43
N THR A 38 -17.70 2.74 13.59
CA THR A 38 -18.72 3.54 14.28
C THR A 38 -18.21 3.95 15.66
N SER A 39 -19.02 4.68 16.43
CA SER A 39 -18.70 4.93 17.84
C SER A 39 -18.60 3.67 18.70
N LEU A 40 -19.32 2.60 18.32
CA LEU A 40 -19.45 1.39 19.13
C LEU A 40 -18.48 0.29 18.70
N GLU A 41 -18.24 0.15 17.40
CA GLU A 41 -17.55 -1.03 16.89
C GLU A 41 -16.80 -0.80 15.57
N ARG A 42 -16.04 -1.82 15.18
CA ARG A 42 -15.34 -1.94 13.92
C ARG A 42 -15.89 -3.16 13.21
N LEU A 43 -16.26 -2.99 11.95
CA LEU A 43 -16.96 -4.00 11.17
C LEU A 43 -16.14 -4.32 9.93
N PHE A 44 -16.02 -5.60 9.62
CA PHE A 44 -15.61 -6.07 8.30
C PHE A 44 -16.87 -6.46 7.55
N ILE A 45 -17.08 -5.90 6.37
CA ILE A 45 -18.30 -6.09 5.58
C ILE A 45 -17.94 -6.56 4.17
N VAL A 46 -18.70 -7.51 3.65
CA VAL A 46 -18.75 -7.83 2.22
C VAL A 46 -20.05 -7.29 1.66
N ARG A 47 -19.93 -6.48 0.59
CA ARG A 47 -21.04 -5.88 -0.14
C ARG A 47 -20.95 -6.24 -1.61
N GLY A 48 -22.08 -6.39 -2.29
CA GLY A 48 -22.15 -6.71 -3.71
C GLY A 48 -23.47 -7.37 -4.04
N ASP A 49 -23.57 -7.91 -5.24
CA ASP A 49 -24.71 -8.72 -5.65
C ASP A 49 -24.82 -9.97 -4.78
N GLU A 50 -26.03 -10.40 -4.44
CA GLU A 50 -26.30 -11.51 -3.52
C GLU A 50 -25.50 -12.78 -3.87
N VAL A 51 -25.47 -13.15 -5.16
CA VAL A 51 -24.71 -14.31 -5.65
C VAL A 51 -23.22 -14.11 -5.44
N ALA A 52 -22.68 -12.92 -5.77
CA ALA A 52 -21.26 -12.64 -5.64
C ALA A 52 -20.80 -12.58 -4.17
N VAL A 53 -21.63 -12.01 -3.29
CA VAL A 53 -21.40 -12.01 -1.84
C VAL A 53 -21.44 -13.45 -1.31
N THR A 54 -22.43 -14.25 -1.69
CA THR A 54 -22.56 -15.65 -1.26
C THR A 54 -21.33 -16.46 -1.65
N THR A 55 -20.89 -16.36 -2.92
CA THR A 55 -19.66 -17.02 -3.39
C THR A 55 -18.44 -16.53 -2.60
N ALA A 56 -18.29 -15.22 -2.40
CA ALA A 56 -17.16 -14.67 -1.65
C ALA A 56 -17.12 -15.18 -0.20
N LEU A 57 -18.27 -15.27 0.46
CA LEU A 57 -18.38 -15.81 1.82
C LEU A 57 -18.07 -17.31 1.87
N GLN A 58 -18.52 -18.09 0.88
CA GLN A 58 -18.18 -19.52 0.79
C GLN A 58 -16.66 -19.72 0.65
N GLN A 59 -16.01 -18.95 -0.23
CA GLN A 59 -14.56 -19.01 -0.39
C GLN A 59 -13.83 -18.54 0.87
N LEU A 60 -14.33 -17.50 1.53
CA LEU A 60 -13.76 -16.99 2.78
C LEU A 60 -13.93 -18.01 3.92
N ALA A 61 -15.06 -18.69 4.02
CA ALA A 61 -15.32 -19.73 5.01
C ALA A 61 -14.38 -20.94 4.83
N HIS A 62 -14.08 -21.32 3.59
CA HIS A 62 -13.11 -22.37 3.30
C HIS A 62 -11.69 -21.95 3.66
N ALA A 63 -11.31 -20.71 3.32
CA ALA A 63 -9.97 -20.19 3.61
C ALA A 63 -9.76 -19.83 5.08
N TYR A 64 -10.82 -19.44 5.80
CA TYR A 64 -10.82 -19.04 7.20
C TYR A 64 -12.01 -19.66 7.94
N PRO A 65 -11.95 -20.97 8.30
CA PRO A 65 -13.04 -21.67 8.97
C PRO A 65 -13.42 -21.10 10.33
N GLN A 66 -12.55 -20.28 10.92
CA GLN A 66 -12.75 -19.61 12.20
C GLN A 66 -13.49 -18.27 12.10
N CYS A 67 -13.88 -17.83 10.90
CA CYS A 67 -14.71 -16.65 10.70
C CYS A 67 -16.18 -17.04 10.75
N ASP A 68 -16.98 -16.24 11.45
CA ASP A 68 -18.44 -16.32 11.42
C ASP A 68 -19.01 -15.21 10.52
N PHE A 69 -20.25 -15.40 10.06
CA PHE A 69 -20.93 -14.47 9.16
C PHE A 69 -22.31 -14.14 9.69
N GLU A 70 -22.69 -12.86 9.58
CA GLU A 70 -23.97 -12.36 10.08
C GLU A 70 -24.61 -11.44 9.03
N ASP A 71 -25.92 -11.63 8.81
CA ASP A 71 -26.73 -10.69 8.05
C ASP A 71 -26.80 -9.35 8.79
N LEU A 72 -26.59 -8.25 8.08
CA LEU A 72 -26.72 -6.92 8.65
C LEU A 72 -28.10 -6.36 8.33
N THR A 73 -28.79 -5.85 9.35
CA THR A 73 -29.96 -5.01 9.10
C THR A 73 -29.52 -3.64 8.56
N PRO A 74 -30.39 -2.89 7.86
CA PRO A 74 -30.07 -1.55 7.39
C PRO A 74 -29.58 -0.60 8.50
N GLU A 75 -30.05 -0.78 9.73
CA GLU A 75 -29.66 0.03 10.89
C GLU A 75 -28.26 -0.33 11.40
N GLN A 76 -27.77 -1.54 11.15
CA GLN A 76 -26.44 -1.96 11.56
C GLN A 76 -25.37 -1.64 10.49
N ASP A 77 -25.77 -1.52 9.22
CA ASP A 77 -24.89 -1.15 8.12
C ASP A 77 -24.59 0.36 8.17
N PRO A 78 -23.33 0.80 8.39
CA PRO A 78 -23.00 2.22 8.54
C PRO A 78 -23.33 3.08 7.31
N ILE A 79 -23.33 2.52 6.10
CA ILE A 79 -23.69 3.24 4.88
C ILE A 79 -25.22 3.46 4.82
N GLN A 80 -25.98 2.39 5.08
CA GLN A 80 -27.44 2.45 5.04
C GLN A 80 -28.00 3.27 6.20
N ASN A 81 -27.49 3.06 7.41
CA ASN A 81 -27.85 3.82 8.59
C ASN A 81 -27.58 5.32 8.39
N ALA A 82 -26.41 5.70 7.86
CA ALA A 82 -26.12 7.11 7.57
C ALA A 82 -27.14 7.71 6.58
N SER A 83 -27.54 6.94 5.57
CA SER A 83 -28.57 7.36 4.61
C SER A 83 -29.94 7.54 5.28
N MET A 84 -30.32 6.64 6.18
CA MET A 84 -31.59 6.70 6.93
C MET A 84 -31.63 7.86 7.93
N LEU A 85 -30.53 8.14 8.62
CA LEU A 85 -30.41 9.25 9.57
C LEU A 85 -30.20 10.61 8.89
N ALA A 86 -30.25 10.65 7.55
CA ALA A 86 -29.89 11.83 6.76
C ALA A 86 -28.51 12.40 7.14
N ASN A 87 -27.59 11.53 7.53
CA ASN A 87 -26.22 11.86 7.89
C ASN A 87 -25.36 11.85 6.62
N PRO A 88 -25.01 13.03 6.07
CA PRO A 88 -24.38 13.09 4.77
C PRO A 88 -22.93 12.61 4.83
N VAL A 89 -22.44 12.11 3.70
CA VAL A 89 -21.02 11.99 3.45
C VAL A 89 -20.41 13.39 3.48
N ARG A 90 -19.50 13.65 4.43
CA ARG A 90 -18.82 14.94 4.58
C ARG A 90 -17.48 14.99 3.86
N GLN A 91 -16.82 13.84 3.76
CA GLN A 91 -15.56 13.70 3.05
C GLN A 91 -15.56 12.37 2.30
N ALA A 92 -15.22 12.41 1.02
CA ALA A 92 -15.04 11.25 0.17
C ALA A 92 -13.73 11.37 -0.61
N VAL A 93 -12.90 10.33 -0.56
CA VAL A 93 -11.56 10.34 -1.15
C VAL A 93 -11.29 9.00 -1.82
N GLU A 94 -10.82 9.04 -3.06
CA GLU A 94 -10.33 7.87 -3.78
C GLU A 94 -8.81 7.74 -3.59
N LEU A 95 -8.36 6.51 -3.38
CA LEU A 95 -6.95 6.16 -3.28
C LEU A 95 -6.48 5.65 -4.64
N ARG A 96 -5.57 6.40 -5.26
CA ARG A 96 -4.91 5.97 -6.50
C ARG A 96 -3.48 5.57 -6.21
N LEU A 97 -2.95 4.66 -7.03
CA LEU A 97 -1.54 4.33 -6.97
C LEU A 97 -0.71 5.55 -7.38
N ARG A 98 0.36 5.81 -6.62
CA ARG A 98 1.30 6.90 -6.88
C ARG A 98 2.15 6.61 -8.10
N ASP A 99 2.55 5.34 -8.25
CA ASP A 99 3.45 4.86 -9.29
C ASP A 99 2.77 3.74 -10.12
N ALA A 100 3.47 3.20 -11.10
CA ALA A 100 2.93 2.23 -12.05
C ALA A 100 2.31 0.98 -11.38
N VAL A 101 1.23 0.45 -11.98
CA VAL A 101 0.41 -0.63 -11.41
C VAL A 101 1.16 -1.93 -11.15
N TYR A 102 2.25 -2.21 -11.87
CA TYR A 102 3.07 -3.42 -11.67
C TYR A 102 3.95 -3.34 -10.41
N LEU A 103 4.11 -2.16 -9.80
CA LEU A 103 4.89 -2.00 -8.58
C LEU A 103 4.07 -2.47 -7.37
N PRO A 104 4.65 -3.29 -6.46
CA PRO A 104 3.95 -3.77 -5.27
C PRO A 104 3.80 -2.66 -4.22
N LEU A 105 2.70 -2.69 -3.47
CA LEU A 105 2.59 -1.94 -2.21
C LEU A 105 3.44 -2.65 -1.16
N ARG A 106 4.22 -1.90 -0.39
CA ARG A 106 5.11 -2.44 0.65
C ARG A 106 4.70 -1.93 2.02
N THR A 107 4.74 -2.80 3.02
CA THR A 107 4.57 -2.46 4.44
C THR A 107 5.92 -2.51 5.17
N ALA A 108 6.04 -1.83 6.32
CA ALA A 108 7.30 -1.78 7.10
C ALA A 108 7.85 -3.17 7.44
N VAL A 109 6.97 -4.15 7.58
CA VAL A 109 7.26 -5.57 7.82
C VAL A 109 8.00 -6.22 6.63
N SER A 110 7.70 -5.78 5.41
CA SER A 110 8.34 -6.30 4.18
C SER A 110 9.75 -5.73 3.91
N ARG A 111 10.32 -4.93 4.83
CA ARG A 111 11.51 -4.11 4.56
C ARG A 111 12.82 -4.91 4.48
N GLU A 112 12.91 -6.09 5.08
CA GLU A 112 14.18 -6.82 5.22
C GLU A 112 14.52 -7.75 4.04
N GLY A 113 13.73 -7.74 2.95
CA GLY A 113 14.08 -8.45 1.70
C GLY A 113 14.12 -9.98 1.83
N ARG A 114 13.98 -10.51 3.04
CA ARG A 114 13.57 -11.87 3.34
C ARG A 114 12.19 -11.74 3.93
N SER A 115 11.18 -11.88 3.10
CA SER A 115 9.83 -12.15 3.58
C SER A 115 9.86 -13.60 4.05
N THR A 116 10.41 -13.83 5.24
CA THR A 116 10.28 -15.11 5.91
C THR A 116 8.84 -15.19 6.42
N TYR A 117 8.17 -16.32 6.24
CA TYR A 117 6.79 -16.52 6.73
C TYR A 117 6.66 -16.16 8.23
N ASP A 118 7.74 -16.30 9.00
CA ASP A 118 7.82 -15.90 10.41
C ASP A 118 7.65 -14.39 10.66
N ASP A 119 8.01 -13.50 9.71
CA ASP A 119 7.91 -12.05 9.89
C ASP A 119 6.45 -11.56 9.90
N TYR A 120 5.56 -12.26 9.17
CA TYR A 120 4.12 -11.96 9.21
C TYR A 120 3.46 -12.45 10.50
N SER A 121 4.04 -13.42 11.19
CA SER A 121 3.49 -13.97 12.44
C SER A 121 3.81 -13.14 13.68
N ARG A 122 4.85 -12.28 13.65
CA ARG A 122 5.31 -11.48 14.80
C ARG A 122 5.31 -9.97 14.59
N ALA A 123 5.21 -9.50 13.35
CA ALA A 123 5.22 -8.07 13.07
C ALA A 123 3.80 -7.47 13.04
N ALA A 124 3.70 -6.20 13.44
CA ALA A 124 2.44 -5.47 13.57
C ALA A 124 1.59 -5.56 12.29
N ASP A 125 0.41 -6.19 12.42
CA ASP A 125 -0.60 -6.23 11.36
C ASP A 125 -0.89 -4.79 10.88
N PRO A 126 -0.66 -4.48 9.58
CA PRO A 126 -0.85 -3.14 9.04
C PRO A 126 -2.30 -2.65 9.18
N MET A 127 -3.27 -3.57 9.33
CA MET A 127 -4.68 -3.22 9.56
C MET A 127 -4.90 -2.55 10.92
N ILE A 128 -4.06 -2.82 11.93
CA ILE A 128 -4.20 -2.19 13.26
C ILE A 128 -4.14 -0.67 13.14
N GLY A 129 -3.23 -0.14 12.30
CA GLY A 129 -3.14 1.30 12.07
C GLY A 129 -4.42 1.90 11.48
N LEU A 130 -5.06 1.19 10.54
CA LEU A 130 -6.32 1.61 9.93
C LEU A 130 -7.49 1.53 10.91
N ILE A 131 -7.58 0.44 11.67
CA ILE A 131 -8.62 0.23 12.69
C ILE A 131 -8.52 1.30 13.79
N SER A 132 -7.32 1.58 14.28
CA SER A 132 -7.09 2.60 15.31
C SER A 132 -7.32 4.02 14.82
N ALA A 133 -7.14 4.29 13.52
CA ALA A 133 -7.45 5.60 12.94
C ALA A 133 -8.95 5.93 13.03
N MET A 134 -9.81 4.89 13.07
CA MET A 134 -11.25 5.00 13.24
C MET A 134 -11.68 5.13 14.72
N ASP A 135 -10.74 5.20 15.68
CA ASP A 135 -11.09 5.34 17.10
C ASP A 135 -11.64 6.71 17.48
N GLY A 136 -12.50 6.72 18.50
CA GLY A 136 -13.07 7.93 19.09
C GLY A 136 -14.12 8.61 18.23
N LEU A 137 -14.79 7.88 17.32
CA LEU A 137 -15.95 8.37 16.58
C LEU A 137 -17.13 8.64 17.53
N ARG A 138 -17.87 9.72 17.30
CA ARG A 138 -19.12 10.06 18.02
C ARG A 138 -20.28 9.21 17.51
N ALA A 139 -21.40 9.22 18.26
CA ALA A 139 -22.60 8.46 17.90
C ALA A 139 -23.14 8.79 16.50
N THR A 140 -22.98 10.03 16.04
CA THR A 140 -23.39 10.49 14.70
C THR A 140 -22.27 10.40 13.66
N GLU A 141 -21.10 9.84 14.00
CA GLU A 141 -19.99 9.68 13.07
C GLU A 141 -19.82 8.21 12.67
N SER A 142 -19.53 8.00 11.40
CA SER A 142 -19.03 6.72 10.90
C SER A 142 -17.97 6.94 9.83
N CYS A 143 -17.11 5.95 9.64
CA CYS A 143 -16.08 5.96 8.61
C CYS A 143 -16.12 4.62 7.88
N VAL A 144 -15.90 4.66 6.57
CA VAL A 144 -15.86 3.45 5.74
C VAL A 144 -14.64 3.53 4.83
N ILE A 145 -13.79 2.51 4.90
CA ILE A 145 -12.78 2.24 3.88
C ILE A 145 -13.32 1.11 3.03
N GLN A 146 -13.51 1.38 1.74
CA GLN A 146 -14.11 0.44 0.80
C GLN A 146 -13.10 0.08 -0.28
N PHE A 147 -12.92 -1.22 -0.50
CA PHE A 147 -12.14 -1.78 -1.60
C PHE A 147 -13.12 -2.47 -2.55
N ALA A 148 -13.64 -1.73 -3.54
CA ALA A 148 -14.42 -2.33 -4.59
C ALA A 148 -13.50 -3.12 -5.52
N LEU A 149 -13.83 -4.38 -5.78
CA LEU A 149 -13.03 -5.35 -6.50
C LEU A 149 -13.74 -5.75 -7.79
N LEU A 150 -12.96 -5.79 -8.86
CA LEU A 150 -13.36 -6.37 -10.14
C LEU A 150 -12.25 -7.34 -10.57
N PRO A 151 -12.54 -8.64 -10.78
CA PRO A 151 -11.56 -9.59 -11.27
C PRO A 151 -10.89 -9.09 -12.55
N MET A 152 -9.56 -9.18 -12.61
CA MET A 152 -8.80 -8.91 -13.85
C MET A 152 -8.67 -10.18 -14.67
N PRO A 153 -8.52 -10.07 -16.01
CA PRO A 153 -8.20 -11.22 -16.85
C PRO A 153 -6.91 -11.92 -16.41
N ASP A 154 -6.80 -13.23 -16.62
CA ASP A 154 -5.61 -14.03 -16.29
C ASP A 154 -4.32 -13.49 -16.94
N ASP A 155 -4.44 -12.80 -18.07
CA ASP A 155 -3.33 -12.24 -18.81
C ASP A 155 -3.14 -10.73 -18.57
N TRP A 156 -3.72 -10.16 -17.51
CA TRP A 156 -3.60 -8.72 -17.17
C TRP A 156 -2.15 -8.21 -17.18
N SER A 157 -1.21 -9.07 -16.80
CA SER A 157 0.21 -8.74 -16.71
C SER A 157 1.01 -8.97 -17.99
N ARG A 158 0.38 -9.41 -19.09
CA ARG A 158 1.06 -9.77 -20.35
C ARG A 158 1.96 -8.65 -20.87
N PHE A 159 1.51 -7.40 -20.78
CA PHE A 159 2.30 -6.23 -21.18
C PHE A 159 3.59 -6.07 -20.35
N TRP A 160 3.51 -6.40 -19.07
CA TRP A 160 4.62 -6.26 -18.12
C TRP A 160 5.56 -7.49 -18.10
N ARG A 161 5.06 -8.68 -18.48
CA ARG A 161 5.86 -9.93 -18.54
C ARG A 161 7.06 -9.84 -19.48
N GLY A 162 6.85 -9.41 -20.73
CA GLY A 162 7.96 -9.21 -21.68
C GLY A 162 8.90 -8.08 -21.27
N THR A 163 8.39 -7.15 -20.46
CA THR A 163 9.16 -6.03 -19.93
C THR A 163 10.00 -6.45 -18.73
N LEU A 164 9.79 -7.60 -18.06
CA LEU A 164 10.55 -7.95 -16.83
C LEU A 164 12.03 -8.27 -17.04
N ASP A 165 12.34 -9.04 -18.09
CA ASP A 165 13.74 -9.28 -18.47
C ASP A 165 14.41 -7.94 -18.81
N ASP A 166 13.63 -7.07 -19.46
CA ASP A 166 13.96 -5.68 -19.72
C ASP A 166 13.94 -4.79 -18.45
N VAL A 167 13.18 -5.10 -17.38
CA VAL A 167 13.10 -4.31 -16.15
C VAL A 167 14.35 -4.55 -15.34
N ASN A 168 14.89 -5.77 -15.31
CA ASN A 168 16.20 -6.00 -14.72
C ASN A 168 17.30 -5.25 -15.49
N VAL A 169 17.25 -5.27 -16.82
CA VAL A 169 18.21 -4.55 -17.67
C VAL A 169 18.03 -3.03 -17.55
N ARG A 170 16.81 -2.51 -17.60
CA ARG A 170 16.46 -1.09 -17.48
C ARG A 170 16.54 -0.58 -16.05
N ALA A 171 16.32 -1.38 -15.02
CA ALA A 171 16.55 -0.99 -13.64
C ALA A 171 18.05 -0.91 -13.35
N ARG A 172 18.88 -1.77 -13.97
CA ARG A 172 20.35 -1.64 -13.97
C ARG A 172 20.86 -0.51 -14.86
N ALA A 173 20.18 -0.26 -15.97
CA ALA A 173 20.52 0.81 -16.92
C ALA A 173 19.78 2.13 -16.62
N ALA A 174 18.94 2.15 -15.58
CA ALA A 174 18.19 3.34 -15.22
C ALA A 174 19.21 4.42 -14.82
N PRO A 175 19.05 5.66 -15.31
CA PRO A 175 19.94 6.76 -14.93
C PRO A 175 20.08 6.88 -13.41
N GLN A 176 19.03 6.53 -12.66
CA GLN A 176 19.00 6.57 -11.21
C GLN A 176 19.88 5.51 -10.54
N SER A 177 19.88 4.26 -11.01
CA SER A 177 20.72 3.20 -10.43
C SER A 177 22.18 3.36 -10.82
N MET A 178 22.45 3.86 -12.04
CA MET A 178 23.78 4.29 -12.46
C MET A 178 24.27 5.46 -11.59
N ALA A 179 23.47 6.52 -11.45
CA ALA A 179 23.80 7.66 -10.59
C ALA A 179 24.06 7.22 -9.14
N ALA A 180 23.23 6.33 -8.61
CA ALA A 180 23.41 5.75 -7.29
C ALA A 180 24.76 5.00 -7.18
N SER A 181 25.09 4.15 -8.15
CA SER A 181 26.35 3.40 -8.15
C SER A 181 27.57 4.32 -8.29
N ILE A 182 27.48 5.35 -9.16
CA ILE A 182 28.51 6.37 -9.35
C ILE A 182 28.72 7.18 -8.06
N LEU A 183 27.64 7.66 -7.43
CA LEU A 183 27.73 8.42 -6.18
C LEU A 183 28.30 7.57 -5.03
N THR A 184 27.93 6.30 -4.94
CA THR A 184 28.54 5.37 -3.97
C THR A 184 30.03 5.20 -4.24
N GLY A 185 30.41 4.96 -5.50
CA GLY A 185 31.81 4.78 -5.90
C GLY A 185 32.65 6.02 -5.61
N LEU A 186 32.20 7.20 -6.05
CA LEU A 186 32.86 8.49 -5.78
C LEU A 186 32.91 8.80 -4.28
N GLY A 187 31.84 8.46 -3.54
CA GLY A 187 31.75 8.67 -2.10
C GLY A 187 32.79 7.85 -1.33
N LEU A 188 32.84 6.54 -1.59
CA LEU A 188 33.82 5.63 -0.97
C LEU A 188 35.24 5.99 -1.38
N MET A 189 35.46 6.30 -2.67
CA MET A 189 36.77 6.68 -3.18
C MET A 189 37.25 7.99 -2.57
N GLY A 190 36.39 9.01 -2.45
CA GLY A 190 36.73 10.28 -1.80
C GLY A 190 37.09 10.12 -0.32
N CYS A 191 36.34 9.30 0.42
CA CYS A 191 36.65 8.97 1.81
C CYS A 191 38.00 8.25 1.94
N LEU A 192 38.23 7.21 1.12
CA LEU A 192 39.46 6.43 1.14
C LEU A 192 40.68 7.29 0.79
N TRP A 193 40.62 8.06 -0.29
CA TRP A 193 41.72 8.95 -0.69
C TRP A 193 41.96 10.06 0.33
N GLY A 194 40.90 10.60 0.94
CA GLY A 194 41.03 11.57 2.03
C GLY A 194 41.88 11.02 3.18
N VAL A 195 41.59 9.79 3.63
CA VAL A 195 42.36 9.12 4.69
C VAL A 195 43.81 8.83 4.25
N ILE A 196 44.01 8.33 3.02
CA ILE A 196 45.35 8.03 2.49
C ILE A 196 46.21 9.30 2.41
N VAL A 197 45.67 10.40 1.87
CA VAL A 197 46.38 11.68 1.73
C VAL A 197 46.76 12.24 3.11
N ILE A 198 45.83 12.19 4.06
CA ILE A 198 46.11 12.60 5.45
C ILE A 198 47.24 11.73 6.02
N ALA A 199 47.10 10.41 6.02
CA ALA A 199 48.08 9.48 6.57
C ALA A 199 49.48 9.65 5.95
N PHE A 200 49.54 9.83 4.63
CA PHE A 200 50.77 10.08 3.89
C PHE A 200 51.41 11.41 4.29
N ALA A 201 50.62 12.48 4.42
CA ALA A 201 51.10 13.78 4.86
C ALA A 201 51.65 13.75 6.31
N ILE A 202 51.03 12.97 7.21
CA ILE A 202 51.55 12.76 8.58
C ILE A 202 52.90 12.06 8.54
N THR A 203 52.97 10.94 7.82
CA THR A 203 54.11 10.01 7.83
C THR A 203 55.36 10.67 7.28
N LEU A 204 55.22 11.44 6.19
CA LEU A 204 56.33 12.11 5.54
C LEU A 204 56.57 13.54 6.05
N LYS A 205 55.85 13.97 7.09
CA LYS A 205 55.93 15.33 7.66
C LYS A 205 55.76 16.42 6.59
N LEU A 206 54.82 16.20 5.66
CA LEU A 206 54.55 17.14 4.58
C LEU A 206 53.75 18.35 5.07
N SER A 207 53.72 19.38 4.24
CA SER A 207 53.06 20.65 4.50
C SER A 207 51.55 20.54 4.79
N ALA A 208 51.04 21.45 5.62
CA ALA A 208 49.66 21.49 6.10
C ALA A 208 48.57 21.51 5.00
N TRP A 209 48.86 22.02 3.80
CA TRP A 209 47.88 22.06 2.71
C TRP A 209 47.45 20.66 2.24
N LEU A 210 48.31 19.65 2.35
CA LEU A 210 47.96 18.26 2.00
C LEU A 210 46.94 17.67 2.97
N TRP A 211 47.02 18.05 4.24
CA TRP A 211 46.02 17.67 5.25
C TRP A 211 44.66 18.28 4.91
N LEU A 212 44.63 19.56 4.55
CA LEU A 212 43.41 20.23 4.12
C LEU A 212 42.82 19.59 2.86
N LEU A 213 43.66 19.21 1.89
CA LEU A 213 43.22 18.49 0.70
C LEU A 213 42.58 17.15 1.07
N GLY A 214 43.21 16.37 1.95
CA GLY A 214 42.66 15.10 2.41
C GLY A 214 41.34 15.25 3.15
N ILE A 215 41.19 16.29 3.99
CA ILE A 215 39.92 16.61 4.67
C ILE A 215 38.85 16.98 3.64
N LEU A 216 39.16 17.84 2.66
CA LEU A 216 38.22 18.24 1.61
C LEU A 216 37.76 17.05 0.77
N LEU A 217 38.67 16.13 0.42
CA LEU A 217 38.33 14.88 -0.27
C LEU A 217 37.41 14.00 0.56
N GLY A 218 37.68 13.87 1.86
CA GLY A 218 36.83 13.14 2.80
C GLY A 218 35.42 13.75 2.90
N LEU A 219 35.33 15.07 3.05
CA LEU A 219 34.05 15.78 3.10
C LEU A 219 33.26 15.68 1.80
N ALA A 220 33.93 15.78 0.65
CA ALA A 220 33.30 15.57 -0.65
C ALA A 220 32.78 14.12 -0.77
N GLY A 221 33.57 13.14 -0.31
CA GLY A 221 33.16 11.73 -0.25
C GLY A 221 31.90 11.51 0.58
N VAL A 222 31.85 12.06 1.80
CA VAL A 222 30.66 12.04 2.66
C VAL A 222 29.47 12.74 2.00
N GLY A 223 29.70 13.87 1.32
CA GLY A 223 28.69 14.59 0.55
C GLY A 223 28.06 13.73 -0.55
N PHE A 224 28.86 13.00 -1.33
CA PHE A 224 28.35 12.08 -2.35
C PHE A 224 27.57 10.90 -1.75
N LEU A 225 28.02 10.33 -0.64
CA LEU A 225 27.26 9.30 0.08
C LEU A 225 25.93 9.84 0.62
N TYR A 226 25.91 11.06 1.14
CA TYR A 226 24.69 11.72 1.59
C TYR A 226 23.70 11.93 0.43
N LEU A 227 24.18 12.41 -0.74
CA LEU A 227 23.36 12.53 -1.95
C LEU A 227 22.84 11.18 -2.43
N ARG A 228 23.65 10.11 -2.31
CA ARG A 228 23.23 8.74 -2.62
C ARG A 228 22.04 8.28 -1.78
N PHE A 229 21.98 8.64 -0.50
CA PHE A 229 20.84 8.29 0.37
C PHE A 229 19.57 9.10 0.06
N LYS A 230 19.69 10.22 -0.67
CA LYS A 230 18.53 10.97 -1.17
C LYS A 230 17.93 10.40 -2.46
N LEU A 231 18.65 9.55 -3.17
CA LEU A 231 18.13 8.90 -4.37
C LEU A 231 17.12 7.79 -4.01
N PRO A 232 15.99 7.68 -4.74
CA PRO A 232 15.05 6.59 -4.56
C PRO A 232 15.74 5.23 -4.74
N SER A 233 15.39 4.26 -3.90
CA SER A 233 15.83 2.88 -4.11
C SER A 233 15.07 2.28 -5.29
N PRO A 234 15.76 1.56 -6.20
CA PRO A 234 15.07 0.88 -7.29
C PRO A 234 14.09 -0.16 -6.73
N PRO A 235 12.98 -0.43 -7.42
CA PRO A 235 12.05 -1.49 -7.02
C PRO A 235 12.73 -2.86 -6.98
N ASP A 236 12.28 -3.70 -6.05
CA ASP A 236 12.74 -5.09 -5.96
C ASP A 236 12.17 -5.92 -7.13
N PRO A 237 13.01 -6.46 -8.02
CA PRO A 237 12.54 -7.19 -9.20
C PRO A 237 11.84 -8.51 -8.84
N ASP A 238 12.20 -9.15 -7.72
CA ASP A 238 11.60 -10.42 -7.32
C ASP A 238 10.17 -10.21 -6.81
N LEU A 239 9.93 -9.12 -6.08
CA LEU A 239 8.57 -8.74 -5.66
C LEU A 239 7.69 -8.34 -6.84
N VAL A 240 8.25 -7.59 -7.81
CA VAL A 240 7.54 -7.25 -9.04
C VAL A 240 7.21 -8.53 -9.82
N ARG A 241 8.18 -9.44 -9.97
CA ARG A 241 7.96 -10.75 -10.62
C ARG A 241 6.87 -11.54 -9.91
N LYS A 242 6.91 -11.65 -8.58
CA LYS A 242 5.87 -12.33 -7.79
C LYS A 242 4.48 -11.73 -8.07
N LYS A 243 4.33 -10.40 -7.98
CA LYS A 243 3.05 -9.71 -8.20
C LYS A 243 2.46 -9.99 -9.58
N ILE A 244 3.26 -9.91 -10.64
CA ILE A 244 2.73 -10.04 -12.00
C ILE A 244 2.31 -11.47 -12.39
N HIS A 245 2.75 -12.48 -11.63
CA HIS A 245 2.36 -13.87 -11.82
C HIS A 245 1.13 -14.28 -11.01
N GLN A 246 0.62 -13.40 -10.14
CA GLN A 246 -0.55 -13.65 -9.33
C GLN A 246 -1.84 -13.21 -10.05
N SER A 247 -2.93 -13.89 -9.74
CA SER A 247 -4.28 -13.42 -10.04
C SER A 247 -4.49 -12.04 -9.41
N ALA A 248 -5.23 -11.17 -10.09
CA ALA A 248 -5.35 -9.78 -9.68
C ALA A 248 -6.81 -9.30 -9.74
N PHE A 249 -7.07 -8.27 -8.95
CA PHE A 249 -8.27 -7.47 -9.03
C PHE A 249 -7.90 -6.06 -9.47
N ARG A 250 -8.79 -5.44 -10.24
CA ARG A 250 -8.87 -3.99 -10.29
C ARG A 250 -9.53 -3.55 -9.00
N VAL A 251 -8.87 -2.67 -8.28
CA VAL A 251 -9.34 -2.20 -6.98
C VAL A 251 -9.64 -0.71 -7.07
N CYS A 252 -10.86 -0.32 -6.76
CA CYS A 252 -11.22 1.06 -6.48
C CYS A 252 -11.28 1.22 -4.97
N ALA A 253 -10.21 1.78 -4.39
CA ALA A 253 -10.09 2.03 -2.96
C ALA A 253 -10.64 3.42 -2.64
N ARG A 254 -11.61 3.50 -1.72
CA ARG A 254 -12.30 4.74 -1.35
C ARG A 254 -12.40 4.86 0.16
N ILE A 255 -12.40 6.09 0.66
CA ILE A 255 -12.67 6.40 2.06
C ILE A 255 -13.85 7.36 2.10
N PHE A 256 -14.83 7.05 2.95
CA PHE A 256 -15.98 7.89 3.25
C PHE A 256 -16.00 8.20 4.74
N VAL A 257 -16.29 9.45 5.07
CA VAL A 257 -16.53 9.90 6.45
C VAL A 257 -17.89 10.58 6.50
N PHE A 258 -18.73 10.05 7.38
CA PHE A 258 -20.08 10.54 7.65
C PHE A 258 -20.08 11.28 8.98
N GLY A 259 -20.88 12.33 9.08
CA GLY A 259 -21.06 13.08 10.31
C GLY A 259 -21.70 14.44 10.08
N ASP A 260 -22.08 15.10 11.17
CA ASP A 260 -22.72 16.42 11.08
C ASP A 260 -21.70 17.55 10.92
N ASP A 261 -20.50 17.37 11.46
CA ASP A 261 -19.45 18.39 11.55
C ASP A 261 -18.37 18.19 10.47
N ALA A 262 -18.27 19.17 9.56
CA ALA A 262 -17.29 19.15 8.47
C ALA A 262 -15.83 19.21 8.96
N GLN A 263 -15.54 19.99 10.01
CA GLN A 263 -14.16 20.13 10.51
C GLN A 263 -13.69 18.84 11.16
N LEU A 264 -14.57 18.21 11.95
CA LEU A 264 -14.26 16.93 12.57
C LEU A 264 -14.13 15.83 11.51
N ALA A 265 -14.97 15.83 10.48
CA ALA A 265 -14.86 14.90 9.36
C ALA A 265 -13.51 15.03 8.61
N THR A 266 -13.02 16.26 8.39
CA THR A 266 -11.68 16.49 7.84
C THR A 266 -10.60 15.91 8.74
N TYR A 267 -10.69 16.13 10.05
CA TYR A 267 -9.75 15.55 11.03
C TYR A 267 -9.76 14.01 10.99
N ARG A 268 -10.94 13.37 10.92
CA ARG A 268 -11.05 11.90 10.77
C ARG A 268 -10.41 11.41 9.47
N MET A 269 -10.73 12.07 8.37
CA MET A 269 -10.18 11.76 7.06
C MET A 269 -8.65 11.83 7.07
N ASP A 270 -8.07 12.89 7.63
CA ASP A 270 -6.62 13.05 7.72
C ASP A 270 -5.96 12.00 8.61
N ARG A 271 -6.64 11.57 9.68
CA ARG A 271 -6.17 10.48 10.53
C ARG A 271 -6.14 9.15 9.79
N ILE A 272 -7.18 8.84 9.00
CA ILE A 272 -7.23 7.64 8.14
C ILE A 272 -6.17 7.71 7.03
N LYS A 273 -6.04 8.85 6.33
CA LYS A 273 -4.97 9.09 5.35
C LYS A 273 -3.58 8.88 5.97
N GLY A 274 -3.41 9.32 7.22
CA GLY A 274 -2.20 9.11 8.01
C GLY A 274 -1.85 7.63 8.21
N ALA A 275 -2.85 6.79 8.51
CA ALA A 275 -2.65 5.35 8.66
C ALA A 275 -2.22 4.66 7.35
N PHE A 276 -2.70 5.13 6.20
CA PHE A 276 -2.25 4.63 4.90
C PHE A 276 -0.78 4.94 4.56
N ARG A 277 -0.10 5.82 5.31
CA ARG A 277 1.34 6.09 5.12
C ARG A 277 2.20 4.84 5.34
N GLY A 278 1.71 3.86 6.11
CA GLY A 278 2.37 2.57 6.29
C GLY A 278 2.60 1.79 4.99
N TYR A 279 1.83 2.10 3.93
CA TYR A 279 1.94 1.50 2.61
C TYR A 279 2.80 2.33 1.63
N ASN A 280 3.28 3.51 2.05
CA ASN A 280 4.02 4.47 1.21
C ASN A 280 5.54 4.33 1.37
N LEU A 281 6.07 3.12 1.33
CA LEU A 281 7.51 2.89 1.52
C LEU A 281 8.35 3.23 0.29
N ALA A 282 9.62 3.56 0.55
CA ALA A 282 10.62 3.76 -0.50
C ALA A 282 10.90 2.43 -1.22
N GLY A 283 10.96 2.47 -2.57
CA GLY A 283 11.20 1.28 -3.40
C GLY A 283 9.97 0.38 -3.61
N GLY A 284 8.77 0.85 -3.24
CA GLY A 284 7.49 0.26 -3.60
C GLY A 284 6.53 1.31 -4.15
N ASN A 285 5.31 0.91 -4.44
CA ASN A 285 4.23 1.83 -4.75
C ASN A 285 3.72 2.50 -3.46
N GLY A 286 2.78 3.42 -3.61
CA GLY A 286 2.06 4.04 -2.50
C GLY A 286 0.71 4.58 -2.98
N PHE A 287 -0.02 5.20 -2.08
CA PHE A 287 -1.29 5.85 -2.38
C PHE A 287 -1.14 7.37 -2.45
N ILE A 288 -1.77 7.95 -3.48
CA ILE A 288 -2.16 9.36 -3.52
C ILE A 288 -3.66 9.46 -3.27
N PHE A 289 -4.07 10.56 -2.66
CA PHE A 289 -5.45 10.81 -2.27
C PHE A 289 -6.03 11.86 -3.19
N VAL A 290 -7.07 11.49 -3.94
CA VAL A 290 -7.80 12.41 -4.81
C VAL A 290 -9.25 12.51 -4.33
N PRO A 291 -9.92 13.68 -4.47
CA PRO A 291 -11.35 13.76 -4.20
C PRO A 291 -12.11 12.67 -4.97
N ALA A 292 -13.04 11.99 -4.30
CA ALA A 292 -13.83 10.96 -4.97
C ALA A 292 -14.70 11.59 -6.06
N LEU A 293 -14.81 10.92 -7.21
CA LEU A 293 -15.71 11.34 -8.29
C LEU A 293 -17.18 11.06 -7.96
N ASN A 294 -17.41 10.04 -7.13
CA ASN A 294 -18.74 9.64 -6.67
C ASN A 294 -18.72 9.59 -5.14
N ASP A 295 -19.57 10.42 -4.54
CA ASP A 295 -19.72 10.50 -3.09
C ASP A 295 -20.73 9.48 -2.56
N ASP A 296 -21.38 8.69 -3.43
CA ASP A 296 -22.30 7.63 -3.05
C ASP A 296 -21.54 6.31 -2.79
N PRO A 297 -21.41 5.90 -1.52
CA PRO A 297 -20.70 4.67 -1.12
C PRO A 297 -21.47 3.39 -1.50
N SER A 298 -22.78 3.48 -1.79
CA SER A 298 -23.60 2.32 -2.14
C SER A 298 -23.32 1.84 -3.57
N GLN A 299 -22.83 2.73 -4.43
CA GLN A 299 -22.49 2.41 -5.81
C GLN A 299 -21.08 1.82 -5.90
N LEU A 300 -21.01 0.52 -6.21
CA LEU A 300 -19.76 -0.20 -6.44
C LEU A 300 -19.16 0.07 -7.84
N LEU A 301 -19.77 0.97 -8.61
CA LEU A 301 -19.46 1.19 -10.00
C LEU A 301 -18.00 1.59 -10.22
N PHE A 302 -17.28 0.74 -10.95
CA PHE A 302 -16.15 1.18 -11.75
C PHE A 302 -16.73 2.00 -12.91
N GLU A 303 -16.73 3.34 -12.82
CA GLU A 303 -17.14 4.16 -13.96
C GLU A 303 -16.33 3.73 -15.19
N LYS A 304 -17.02 3.26 -16.24
CA LYS A 304 -16.47 3.07 -17.59
C LYS A 304 -16.15 4.43 -18.23
N LYS A 305 -15.40 5.31 -17.57
CA LYS A 305 -14.95 6.55 -18.24
C LYS A 305 -13.79 6.24 -19.16
N HIS A 306 -14.07 6.38 -20.45
CA HIS A 306 -13.13 6.36 -21.57
C HIS A 306 -11.92 7.27 -21.33
N SER A 307 -10.71 6.72 -21.41
CA SER A 307 -9.71 7.18 -22.37
C SER A 307 -8.70 6.05 -22.58
N GLY A 308 -8.48 5.66 -23.84
CA GLY A 308 -7.58 4.56 -24.25
C GLY A 308 -6.10 4.84 -24.04
N ARG A 309 -5.70 5.41 -22.89
CA ARG A 309 -4.31 5.62 -22.48
C ARG A 309 -4.04 5.37 -20.99
N ASP A 310 -5.08 5.27 -20.15
CA ASP A 310 -4.91 4.97 -18.74
C ASP A 310 -5.55 3.62 -18.40
N CYS A 311 -4.69 2.61 -18.38
CA CYS A 311 -4.79 1.27 -17.77
C CYS A 311 -4.51 0.14 -18.77
N PRO A 312 -3.66 -0.83 -18.40
CA PRO A 312 -3.80 -1.67 -17.20
C PRO A 312 -3.55 -0.96 -15.88
#